data_AF-A0A7V5R3H2-F1
#
_entry.id   AF-A0A7V5R3H2-F1
#
_cell.length_a   1.000
_cell.length_b   1.000
_cell.length_c   1.000
_cell.angle_alpha   90.00
_cell.angle_beta   90.00
_cell.angle_gamma   90.00
#
_symmetry.space_group_name_H-M   'P 1'
#
loop_
_entity.id
_entity.type
_entity.pdbx_description
1 polymer ?
#
loop_
_entity_poly.entity_id
_entity_poly.type
_entity_poly.pdbx_seq_one_letter_code
_entity_poly.pdbx_strand_id
1 'polypeptide(L)'
;MLTTANITMQFGAKPLFENVSVKFGQGNRYGLIGANGSGKSTFMKILGGDLEPTQGNVSKDVDERVGKLRQDQFAFEDFTVIDTVIMGHAELWEVKKERDRIYGLPEMSEADGIKVGELEGEFAEMDGYTAEARAGELLLGLDIPIEQHFGPMSEVAPGWKLRVLLAQALFADPEIMLLDEPTNNLDI
;
A
#
# COMPACT_ATOMS: atom_id res chain seq x y z
N MET A 1 -12.47 12.84 -1.92
CA MET A 1 -13.66 12.09 -2.24
C MET A 1 -13.38 11.23 -3.47
N LEU A 2 -13.48 9.90 -3.39
CA LEU A 2 -13.25 9.02 -4.55
C LEU A 2 -14.48 8.96 -5.46
N THR A 3 -14.31 9.18 -6.76
CA THR A 3 -15.38 9.12 -7.76
C THR A 3 -14.91 8.38 -9.00
N THR A 4 -15.83 7.66 -9.62
CA THR A 4 -15.65 7.00 -10.92
C THR A 4 -16.66 7.55 -11.90
N ALA A 5 -16.26 7.76 -13.15
CA ALA A 5 -17.17 8.13 -14.22
C ALA A 5 -16.97 7.24 -15.46
N ASN A 6 -18.03 6.53 -15.82
CA ASN A 6 -18.15 5.67 -17.00
C ASN A 6 -17.04 4.62 -17.11
N ILE A 7 -16.60 4.10 -15.97
CA ILE A 7 -15.53 3.10 -15.92
C ILE A 7 -15.98 1.84 -16.66
N THR A 8 -15.20 1.49 -17.67
CA THR A 8 -15.38 0.30 -18.48
C THR A 8 -14.07 -0.46 -18.56
N MET A 9 -14.12 -1.76 -18.31
CA MET A 9 -12.96 -2.63 -18.44
C MET A 9 -13.28 -3.78 -19.38
N GLN A 10 -12.44 -3.97 -20.39
CA GLN A 10 -12.62 -4.99 -21.41
C GLN A 10 -11.34 -5.80 -21.63
N PHE A 11 -11.47 -7.12 -21.63
CA PHE A 11 -10.41 -8.04 -22.02
C PHE A 11 -10.83 -8.78 -23.30
N GLY A 12 -10.15 -8.50 -24.41
CA GLY A 12 -10.51 -9.08 -25.70
C GLY A 12 -11.84 -8.55 -26.23
N ALA A 13 -12.74 -9.43 -26.67
CA ALA A 13 -13.95 -9.05 -27.40
C ALA A 13 -15.16 -8.71 -26.52
N LYS A 14 -15.17 -9.14 -25.25
CA LYS A 14 -16.31 -8.89 -24.33
C LYS A 14 -15.88 -8.04 -23.14
N PRO A 15 -16.67 -7.04 -22.77
CA PRO A 15 -16.43 -6.25 -21.57
C PRO A 15 -16.55 -7.13 -20.32
N LEU A 16 -15.71 -6.86 -19.33
CA LEU A 16 -15.84 -7.44 -17.99
C LEU A 16 -16.94 -6.71 -17.19
N PHE A 17 -16.96 -5.38 -17.29
CA PHE A 17 -18.03 -4.49 -16.83
C PHE A 17 -17.97 -3.17 -17.62
N GLU A 18 -19.10 -2.46 -17.69
CA GLU A 18 -19.24 -1.22 -18.46
C GLU A 18 -19.99 -0.16 -17.66
N ASN A 19 -19.69 1.11 -17.95
CA ASN A 19 -20.44 2.29 -17.48
C ASN A 19 -20.61 2.38 -15.97
N VAL A 20 -19.57 2.00 -15.20
CA VAL A 20 -19.60 2.11 -13.74
C VAL A 20 -19.31 3.55 -13.34
N SER A 21 -20.32 4.21 -12.78
CA SER A 21 -20.24 5.58 -12.25
C SER A 21 -20.73 5.60 -10.82
N VAL A 22 -19.80 5.81 -9.88
CA VAL A 22 -20.06 5.74 -8.44
C VAL A 22 -19.29 6.85 -7.73
N LYS A 23 -19.94 7.48 -6.75
CA LYS A 23 -19.36 8.48 -5.86
C LYS A 23 -19.25 7.91 -4.45
N PHE A 24 -18.04 7.80 -3.94
CA PHE A 24 -17.75 7.35 -2.58
C PHE A 24 -17.61 8.56 -1.66
N GLY A 25 -18.64 8.82 -0.86
CA GLY A 25 -18.60 9.84 0.19
C GLY A 25 -17.68 9.47 1.35
N GLN A 26 -17.11 10.50 2.00
CA GLN A 26 -16.21 10.38 3.15
C GLN A 26 -16.91 9.77 4.37
N GLY A 27 -16.15 9.05 5.20
CA GLY A 27 -16.62 8.42 6.44
C GLY A 27 -17.49 7.17 6.26
N ASN A 28 -17.81 6.80 5.02
CA ASN A 28 -18.65 5.65 4.72
C ASN A 28 -17.83 4.37 4.50
N ARG A 29 -18.45 3.22 4.76
CA ARG A 29 -17.90 1.89 4.46
C ARG A 29 -18.72 1.26 3.35
N TYR A 30 -18.07 0.82 2.28
CA TYR A 30 -18.71 0.23 1.12
C TYR A 30 -18.28 -1.22 0.96
N GLY A 31 -19.25 -2.12 0.76
CA GLY A 31 -19.00 -3.52 0.41
C GLY A 31 -19.20 -3.74 -1.07
N LEU A 32 -18.16 -4.18 -1.78
CA LEU A 32 -18.25 -4.59 -3.18
C LEU A 32 -18.57 -6.09 -3.26
N ILE A 33 -19.80 -6.43 -3.65
CA ILE A 33 -20.28 -7.82 -3.74
C ILE A 33 -20.60 -8.20 -5.19
N GLY A 34 -20.53 -9.49 -5.50
CA GLY A 34 -20.80 -10.02 -6.84
C GLY A 34 -20.24 -11.43 -7.03
N ALA A 35 -20.69 -12.12 -8.08
CA ALA A 35 -20.22 -13.47 -8.40
C ALA A 35 -18.71 -13.51 -8.69
N ASN A 36 -18.11 -14.71 -8.61
CA ASN A 36 -16.72 -14.89 -9.06
C ASN A 36 -16.60 -14.58 -10.55
N GLY A 37 -15.54 -13.86 -10.92
CA GLY A 37 -15.35 -13.39 -12.29
C GLY A 37 -16.15 -12.14 -12.67
N SER A 38 -16.93 -11.53 -11.77
CA SER A 38 -17.66 -10.28 -12.07
C SER A 38 -16.75 -9.03 -12.16
N GLY A 39 -15.44 -9.19 -11.99
CA GLY A 39 -14.46 -8.11 -12.09
C GLY A 39 -14.23 -7.29 -10.82
N LYS A 40 -14.62 -7.78 -9.63
CA LYS A 40 -14.42 -7.06 -8.35
C LYS A 40 -12.97 -6.64 -8.11
N SER A 41 -12.03 -7.58 -8.12
CA SER A 41 -10.61 -7.30 -7.92
C SER A 41 -10.04 -6.43 -9.05
N THR A 42 -10.55 -6.56 -10.27
CA THR A 42 -10.18 -5.68 -11.38
C THR A 42 -10.63 -4.24 -11.13
N PHE A 43 -11.85 -4.05 -10.66
CA PHE A 43 -12.37 -2.73 -10.29
C PHE A 43 -11.60 -2.14 -9.10
N MET A 44 -11.24 -2.94 -8.09
CA MET A 44 -10.38 -2.53 -6.98
C MET A 44 -9.00 -2.04 -7.45
N LYS A 45 -8.38 -2.76 -8.39
CA LYS A 45 -7.11 -2.32 -9.02
C LYS A 45 -7.26 -1.00 -9.76
N ILE A 46 -8.37 -0.79 -10.46
CA ILE A 46 -8.68 0.48 -11.15
C ILE A 46 -8.87 1.62 -10.13
N LEU A 47 -9.67 1.42 -9.08
CA LEU A 47 -9.86 2.41 -8.00
C LEU A 47 -8.53 2.79 -7.34
N GLY A 48 -7.64 1.81 -7.20
CA GLY A 48 -6.31 2.02 -6.65
C GLY A 48 -5.32 2.65 -7.63
N GLY A 49 -5.59 2.65 -8.94
CA GLY A 49 -4.62 3.09 -9.96
C GLY A 49 -3.56 2.03 -10.33
N ASP A 50 -3.72 0.77 -9.93
CA ASP A 50 -2.83 -0.33 -10.37
C ASP A 50 -3.18 -0.83 -11.78
N LEU A 51 -4.33 -0.43 -12.31
CA LEU A 51 -4.81 -0.81 -13.63
C LEU A 51 -5.55 0.36 -14.27
N GLU A 52 -5.12 0.76 -15.46
CA GLU A 52 -5.86 1.73 -16.25
C GLU A 52 -7.14 1.11 -16.82
N PRO A 53 -8.30 1.77 -16.69
CA PRO A 53 -9.53 1.30 -17.31
C PRO A 53 -9.45 1.46 -18.84
N THR A 54 -10.24 0.66 -19.57
CA THR A 54 -10.35 0.81 -21.03
C THR A 54 -11.02 2.14 -21.41
N GLN A 55 -12.02 2.56 -20.63
CA GLN A 55 -12.69 3.86 -20.77
C GLN A 55 -13.12 4.40 -19.41
N GLY A 56 -13.36 5.71 -19.35
CA GLY A 56 -13.75 6.41 -18.15
C GLY A 56 -12.54 6.86 -17.32
N ASN A 57 -12.81 7.41 -16.14
CA ASN A 57 -11.76 7.87 -15.23
C ASN A 57 -12.12 7.66 -13.75
N VAL A 58 -11.06 7.60 -12.94
CA VAL A 58 -11.13 7.63 -11.48
C VAL A 58 -10.57 8.97 -11.04
N SER A 59 -11.23 9.64 -10.10
CA SER A 59 -10.80 10.91 -9.52
C SER A 59 -10.89 10.84 -8.00
N LYS A 60 -9.87 11.36 -7.31
CA LYS A 60 -9.84 11.58 -5.86
C LYS A 60 -9.43 13.03 -5.58
N ASP A 61 -9.56 13.48 -4.33
CA ASP A 61 -9.05 14.80 -3.96
C ASP A 61 -7.50 14.75 -3.94
N VAL A 62 -6.84 15.88 -4.20
CA VAL A 62 -5.38 15.95 -4.40
C VAL A 62 -4.60 15.42 -3.19
N ASP A 63 -5.09 15.75 -1.99
CA ASP A 63 -4.40 15.45 -0.74
C ASP A 63 -4.79 14.07 -0.15
N GLU A 64 -5.72 13.33 -0.78
CA GLU A 64 -6.12 12.02 -0.29
C GLU A 64 -5.15 10.92 -0.74
N ARG A 65 -4.59 10.17 0.19
CA ARG A 65 -3.83 8.94 -0.03
C ARG A 65 -4.75 7.72 -0.02
N VAL A 66 -4.35 6.70 -0.77
CA VAL A 66 -5.08 5.44 -0.89
C VAL A 66 -4.21 4.32 -0.31
N GLY A 67 -4.63 3.79 0.84
CA GLY A 67 -4.06 2.58 1.43
C GLY A 67 -4.70 1.35 0.81
N LYS A 68 -3.89 0.34 0.47
CA LYS A 68 -4.38 -0.88 -0.16
C LYS A 68 -3.91 -2.10 0.60
N LEU A 69 -4.85 -2.95 0.98
CA LEU A 69 -4.53 -4.30 1.45
C LEU A 69 -4.33 -5.20 0.23
N ARG A 70 -3.09 -5.66 0.01
CA ARG A 70 -2.75 -6.57 -1.08
C ARG A 70 -3.12 -8.01 -0.70
N GLN A 71 -3.60 -8.77 -1.69
CA GLN A 71 -3.92 -10.20 -1.48
C GLN A 71 -2.67 -11.08 -1.38
N ASP A 72 -1.57 -10.69 -2.04
CA ASP A 72 -0.35 -11.49 -2.08
C ASP A 72 0.46 -11.34 -0.78
N GLN A 73 0.26 -12.28 0.14
CA GLN A 73 0.93 -12.34 1.43
C GLN A 73 2.40 -12.76 1.35
N PHE A 74 2.84 -13.21 0.18
CA PHE A 74 4.20 -13.71 -0.07
C PHE A 74 5.05 -12.71 -0.87
N ALA A 75 4.49 -11.58 -1.30
CA ALA A 75 5.19 -10.55 -2.06
C ALA A 75 6.38 -9.90 -1.32
N PHE A 76 6.50 -10.12 -0.01
CA PHE A 76 7.46 -9.42 0.85
C PHE A 76 8.38 -10.33 1.66
N GLU A 77 8.50 -11.62 1.31
CA GLU A 77 9.24 -12.61 2.13
C GLU A 77 10.72 -12.24 2.39
N ASP A 78 11.35 -11.52 1.47
CA ASP A 78 12.75 -11.10 1.57
C ASP A 78 12.97 -9.84 2.43
N PHE A 79 11.90 -9.24 2.95
CA PHE A 79 11.97 -8.02 3.74
C PHE A 79 11.69 -8.27 5.22
N THR A 80 12.16 -7.35 6.06
CA THR A 80 11.79 -7.36 7.47
C THR A 80 10.32 -6.99 7.65
N VAL A 81 9.72 -7.39 8.78
CA VAL A 81 8.34 -7.03 9.10
C VAL A 81 8.17 -5.50 9.16
N ILE A 82 9.10 -4.78 9.77
CA ILE A 82 9.05 -3.32 9.89
C ILE A 82 9.20 -2.62 8.53
N ASP A 83 10.14 -3.05 7.69
CA ASP A 83 10.30 -2.49 6.34
C ASP A 83 9.05 -2.76 5.49
N THR A 84 8.45 -3.93 5.64
CA THR A 84 7.20 -4.28 4.95
C THR A 84 6.08 -3.32 5.32
N VAL A 85 5.97 -2.90 6.58
CA VAL A 85 4.99 -1.88 6.98
C VAL A 85 5.33 -0.52 6.38
N ILE A 86 6.60 -0.10 6.42
CA ILE A 86 7.05 1.18 5.88
C ILE A 86 6.80 1.28 4.37
N MET A 87 6.90 0.17 3.62
CA MET A 87 6.55 0.10 2.19
C MET A 87 5.10 0.49 1.88
N GLY A 88 4.23 0.57 2.88
CA GLY A 88 2.90 1.15 2.75
C GLY A 88 2.92 2.61 2.27
N HIS A 89 4.02 3.32 2.55
CA HIS A 89 4.31 4.64 2.02
C HIS A 89 5.41 4.54 0.95
N ALA A 90 5.01 4.32 -0.31
CA ALA A 90 5.94 4.04 -1.42
C ALA A 90 7.03 5.12 -1.60
N GLU A 91 6.67 6.41 -1.55
CA GLU A 91 7.63 7.52 -1.70
C GLU A 91 8.69 7.52 -0.59
N LEU A 92 8.27 7.45 0.67
CA LEU A 92 9.17 7.32 1.83
C LEU A 92 10.07 6.08 1.72
N TRP A 93 9.55 4.95 1.26
CA TRP A 93 10.33 3.73 1.08
C TRP A 93 11.43 3.89 0.02
N GLU A 94 11.12 4.48 -1.13
CA GLU A 94 12.11 4.73 -2.19
C GLU A 94 13.19 5.72 -1.71
N VAL A 95 12.80 6.78 -1.00
CA VAL A 95 13.74 7.73 -0.39
C VAL A 95 14.64 7.03 0.63
N LYS A 96 14.06 6.22 1.53
CA LYS A 96 14.81 5.44 2.53
C LYS A 96 15.84 4.53 1.85
N LYS A 97 15.40 3.74 0.87
CA LYS A 97 16.22 2.76 0.17
C LYS A 97 17.39 3.42 -0.57
N GLU A 98 17.15 4.53 -1.25
CA GLU A 98 18.19 5.24 -1.97
C GLU A 98 19.19 5.91 -1.01
N ARG A 99 18.70 6.47 0.10
CA ARG A 99 19.55 7.02 1.14
C ARG A 99 20.44 5.94 1.78
N ASP A 100 19.87 4.80 2.14
CA ASP A 100 20.61 3.67 2.72
C ASP A 100 21.64 3.12 1.73
N ARG A 101 21.32 3.10 0.42
CA ARG A 101 22.27 2.75 -0.65
C ARG A 101 23.46 3.71 -0.67
N ILE A 102 23.22 5.02 -0.65
CA ILE A 102 24.28 6.03 -0.70
C ILE A 102 25.17 5.95 0.54
N TYR A 103 24.59 5.86 1.74
CA TYR A 103 25.37 5.69 2.98
C TYR A 103 26.13 4.37 3.05
N GLY A 104 25.68 3.34 2.32
CA GLY A 104 26.36 2.06 2.18
C GLY A 104 27.53 2.05 1.19
N LEU A 105 27.77 3.13 0.43
CA LEU A 105 28.87 3.19 -0.53
C LEU A 105 30.23 3.26 0.19
N PRO A 106 31.24 2.48 -0.24
CA PRO A 106 32.59 2.56 0.33
C PRO A 106 33.23 3.94 0.21
N GLU A 107 32.93 4.64 -0.90
CA GLU A 107 33.29 6.04 -1.13
C GLU A 107 32.07 6.77 -1.70
N MET A 108 31.76 7.92 -1.11
CA MET A 108 30.66 8.78 -1.52
C MET A 108 31.20 9.89 -2.42
N SER A 109 30.69 10.00 -3.65
CA SER A 109 31.07 11.08 -4.56
C SER A 109 30.43 12.41 -4.15
N GLU A 110 30.89 13.53 -4.72
CA GLU A 110 30.26 14.83 -4.52
C GLU A 110 28.79 14.83 -5.01
N ALA A 111 28.49 14.14 -6.11
CA ALA A 111 27.14 14.00 -6.63
C ALA A 111 26.25 13.18 -5.69
N ASP A 112 26.77 12.10 -5.10
CA ASP A 112 26.06 11.31 -4.09
C ASP A 112 25.79 12.15 -2.83
N GLY A 113 26.77 12.98 -2.42
CA GLY A 113 26.64 13.89 -1.28
C GLY A 113 25.54 14.95 -1.47
N ILE A 114 25.44 15.54 -2.67
CA ILE A 114 24.34 16.44 -3.03
C ILE A 114 23.02 15.69 -3.02
N LYS A 115 22.98 14.49 -3.63
CA LYS A 115 21.75 13.72 -3.75
C LYS A 115 21.20 13.27 -2.40
N VAL A 116 22.06 12.77 -1.51
CA VAL A 116 21.63 12.36 -0.17
C VAL A 116 21.16 13.57 0.65
N GLY A 117 21.75 14.75 0.46
CA GLY A 117 21.28 15.99 1.08
C GLY A 117 19.84 16.35 0.68
N GLU A 118 19.47 16.20 -0.60
CA GLU A 118 18.09 16.37 -1.06
C GLU A 118 17.15 15.33 -0.43
N LEU A 119 17.58 14.06 -0.46
CA LEU A 119 16.81 12.94 0.09
C LEU A 119 16.58 13.06 1.60
N GLU A 120 17.51 13.60 2.38
CA GLU A 120 17.30 13.85 3.81
C GLU A 120 16.20 14.89 4.05
N GLY A 121 16.08 15.90 3.17
CA GLY A 121 14.98 16.85 3.20
C GLY A 121 13.64 16.17 2.97
N GLU A 122 13.52 15.41 1.88
CA GLU A 122 12.30 14.64 1.54
C GLU A 122 11.96 13.62 2.65
N PHE A 123 12.96 12.94 3.20
CA PHE A 123 12.78 11.97 4.28
C PHE A 123 12.27 12.64 5.56
N ALA A 124 12.79 13.83 5.90
CA ALA A 124 12.33 14.61 7.05
C ALA A 124 10.88 15.08 6.86
N GLU A 125 10.52 15.56 5.67
CA GLU A 125 9.16 16.03 5.35
C GLU A 125 8.11 14.93 5.47
N MET A 126 8.49 13.67 5.19
CA MET A 126 7.61 12.49 5.34
C MET A 126 7.67 11.84 6.74
N ASP A 127 8.22 12.53 7.74
CA ASP A 127 8.42 12.01 9.10
C ASP A 127 9.22 10.71 9.13
N GLY A 128 10.16 10.55 8.21
CA GLY A 128 10.90 9.30 8.01
C GLY A 128 11.70 8.88 9.25
N TYR A 129 12.20 9.83 10.05
CA TYR A 129 12.98 9.52 11.25
C TYR A 129 12.15 8.85 12.36
N THR A 130 10.82 8.95 12.29
CA THR A 130 9.90 8.26 13.20
C THR A 130 9.21 7.06 12.55
N ALA A 131 9.51 6.76 11.28
CA ALA A 131 8.85 5.71 10.50
C ALA A 131 8.90 4.35 11.19
N GLU A 132 10.07 3.93 11.69
CA GLU A 132 10.21 2.66 12.40
C GLU A 132 9.38 2.62 13.69
N ALA A 133 9.40 3.70 14.48
CA ALA A 133 8.59 3.77 15.70
C ALA A 133 7.08 3.67 15.39
N ARG A 134 6.60 4.43 14.40
CA ARG A 134 5.21 4.39 13.94
C ARG A 134 4.81 3.01 13.41
N ALA A 135 5.68 2.38 12.61
CA ALA A 135 5.47 1.03 12.10
C ALA A 135 5.39 0.01 13.25
N GLY A 136 6.29 0.11 14.23
CA GLY A 136 6.28 -0.73 15.43
C GLY A 136 5.01 -0.57 16.27
N GLU A 137 4.51 0.66 16.43
CA GLU A 137 3.24 0.94 17.13
C GLU A 137 2.04 0.29 16.42
N LEU A 138 1.97 0.38 15.09
CA LEU A 138 0.91 -0.28 14.30
C LEU A 138 0.98 -1.81 14.43
N LEU A 139 2.18 -2.39 14.36
CA LEU A 139 2.42 -3.82 14.51
C LEU A 139 1.97 -4.32 15.89
N LEU A 140 2.33 -3.60 16.95
CA LEU A 140 1.89 -3.89 18.31
C LEU A 140 0.36 -3.81 18.46
N GLY A 141 -0.27 -2.80 17.84
CA GLY A 141 -1.73 -2.67 17.82
C GLY A 141 -2.46 -3.81 17.10
N LEU A 142 -1.74 -4.60 16.30
CA LEU A 142 -2.24 -5.80 15.61
C LEU A 142 -1.67 -7.11 16.21
N ASP A 143 -1.16 -7.04 17.44
CA ASP A 143 -0.57 -8.11 18.24
C ASP A 143 0.74 -8.72 17.70
N ILE A 144 1.41 -8.09 16.73
CA ILE A 144 2.71 -8.58 16.24
C ILE A 144 3.80 -8.21 17.26
N PRO A 145 4.46 -9.18 17.91
CA PRO A 145 5.37 -8.92 19.00
C PRO A 145 6.69 -8.30 18.53
N ILE A 146 7.34 -7.52 19.40
CA ILE A 146 8.54 -6.72 19.08
C ILE A 146 9.68 -7.59 18.55
N GLU A 147 9.85 -8.79 19.11
CA GLU A 147 10.85 -9.76 18.69
C GLU A 147 10.73 -10.18 17.22
N GLN A 148 9.56 -10.02 16.59
CA GLN A 148 9.36 -10.30 15.15
C GLN A 148 9.57 -9.07 14.25
N HIS A 149 9.59 -7.84 14.79
CA HIS A 149 9.58 -6.61 13.97
C HIS A 149 10.76 -6.51 13.00
N PHE A 150 11.94 -6.94 13.45
CA PHE A 150 13.17 -6.90 12.65
C PHE A 150 13.51 -8.26 12.03
N GLY A 151 12.70 -9.29 12.27
CA GLY A 151 12.81 -10.58 11.60
C GLY A 151 12.27 -10.53 10.17
N PRO A 152 12.60 -11.52 9.34
CA PRO A 152 12.11 -11.59 7.97
C PRO A 152 10.63 -11.97 7.92
N MET A 153 9.90 -11.43 6.95
CA MET A 153 8.48 -11.75 6.69
C MET A 153 8.24 -13.23 6.40
N SER A 154 9.24 -13.96 5.92
CA SER A 154 9.19 -15.42 5.73
C SER A 154 8.99 -16.19 7.04
N GLU A 155 9.41 -15.65 8.18
CA GLU A 155 9.28 -16.28 9.51
C GLU A 155 7.93 -15.97 10.17
N VAL A 156 7.16 -15.01 9.66
CA VAL A 156 5.82 -14.69 10.14
C VAL A 156 4.85 -15.79 9.70
N ALA A 157 4.12 -16.35 10.66
CA ALA A 157 3.12 -17.38 10.39
C ALA A 157 2.06 -16.87 9.38
N PRO A 158 1.58 -17.69 8.42
CA PRO A 158 0.67 -17.24 7.37
C PRO A 158 -0.58 -16.48 7.87
N GLY A 159 -1.23 -16.94 8.94
CA GLY A 159 -2.39 -16.25 9.53
C GLY A 159 -2.09 -14.87 10.14
N TRP A 160 -0.82 -14.58 10.39
CA TRP A 160 -0.34 -13.31 10.93
C TRP A 160 0.20 -12.36 9.85
N LYS A 161 0.59 -12.88 8.67
CA LYS A 161 1.05 -12.05 7.55
C LYS A 161 0.01 -11.02 7.11
N LEU A 162 -1.28 -11.39 7.16
CA LEU A 162 -2.37 -10.46 6.86
C LEU A 162 -2.41 -9.26 7.82
N ARG A 163 -2.08 -9.47 9.11
CA ARG A 163 -2.01 -8.39 10.09
C ARG A 163 -0.87 -7.43 9.78
N VAL A 164 0.28 -7.95 9.34
CA VAL A 164 1.39 -7.11 8.86
C VAL A 164 0.98 -6.31 7.62
N LEU A 165 0.28 -6.93 6.66
CA LEU A 165 -0.21 -6.23 5.48
C LEU A 165 -1.30 -5.19 5.80
N LEU A 166 -2.08 -5.40 6.87
CA LEU A 166 -3.01 -4.40 7.37
C LEU A 166 -2.26 -3.21 7.98
N ALA A 167 -1.21 -3.44 8.79
CA ALA A 167 -0.33 -2.37 9.25
C ALA A 167 0.30 -1.61 8.07
N GLN A 168 0.79 -2.32 7.04
CA GLN A 168 1.30 -1.72 5.81
C GLN A 168 0.24 -0.81 5.16
N ALA A 169 -0.98 -1.29 4.98
CA ALA A 169 -2.06 -0.51 4.37
C ALA A 169 -2.41 0.75 5.19
N LEU A 170 -2.24 0.72 6.51
CA LEU A 170 -2.52 1.82 7.44
C LEU A 170 -1.37 2.81 7.60
N PHE A 171 -0.13 2.41 7.28
CA PHE A 171 1.08 3.14 7.64
C PHE A 171 1.16 4.56 7.08
N ALA A 172 0.69 4.76 5.84
CA ALA A 172 0.69 6.07 5.18
C ALA A 172 -0.47 6.99 5.64
N ASP A 173 -1.16 6.66 6.74
CA ASP A 173 -2.37 7.33 7.24
C ASP A 173 -3.34 7.71 6.10
N PRO A 174 -3.88 6.71 5.38
CA PRO A 174 -4.65 6.95 4.18
C PRO A 174 -6.07 7.41 4.48
N GLU A 175 -6.55 8.39 3.72
CA GLU A 175 -7.93 8.87 3.78
C GLU A 175 -8.91 7.88 3.11
N ILE A 176 -8.41 7.05 2.19
CA ILE A 176 -9.17 6.01 1.50
C ILE A 176 -8.48 4.65 1.70
N MET A 177 -9.23 3.66 2.17
CA MET A 177 -8.76 2.27 2.25
C MET A 177 -9.46 1.38 1.23
N LEU A 178 -8.67 0.64 0.45
CA LEU A 178 -9.13 -0.43 -0.43
C LEU A 178 -8.71 -1.78 0.16
N LEU A 179 -9.68 -2.55 0.63
CA LEU A 179 -9.45 -3.83 1.29
C LEU A 179 -9.94 -4.98 0.39
N ASP A 180 -9.03 -5.67 -0.29
CA ASP A 180 -9.40 -6.79 -1.16
C ASP A 180 -9.41 -8.10 -0.36
N GLU A 181 -10.60 -8.65 -0.13
CA GLU A 181 -10.85 -9.85 0.67
C GLU A 181 -10.20 -9.85 2.07
N PRO A 182 -10.43 -8.81 2.91
CA PRO A 182 -9.74 -8.64 4.20
C PRO A 182 -10.08 -9.72 5.23
N THR A 183 -11.12 -10.52 5.00
CA THR A 183 -11.57 -11.59 5.90
C THR A 183 -10.98 -12.95 5.57
N ASN A 184 -10.31 -13.12 4.42
CA ASN A 184 -9.66 -14.39 4.10
C ASN A 184 -8.48 -14.60 5.04
N ASN A 185 -8.39 -15.78 5.65
CA ASN A 185 -7.30 -16.16 6.56
C ASN A 185 -7.26 -15.43 7.91
N LEU A 186 -8.32 -14.67 8.26
CA LEU A 186 -8.58 -14.30 9.67
C LEU A 186 -9.39 -15.43 10.30
N ASP A 187 -8.74 -16.24 11.14
CA ASP A 187 -9.46 -17.16 12.02
C ASP A 187 -10.37 -16.31 12.96
N ILE A 188 -11.68 -16.56 12.90
CA ILE A 188 -12.69 -15.98 13.83
C ILE A 188 -12.68 -16.76 15.13
#